data_AF-A0A918LAJ0-F1
#
_entry.id   AF-A0A918LAJ0-F1
#
_cell.length_a   1.000
_cell.length_b   1.000
_cell.length_c   1.000
_cell.angle_alpha   90.00
_cell.angle_beta   90.00
_cell.angle_gamma   90.00
#
_symmetry.space_group_name_H-M   'P 1'
#
loop_
_entity.id
_entity.type
_entity.pdbx_description
1 polymer ?
#
loop_
_entity_poly.entity_id
_entity_poly.type
_entity_poly.pdbx_seq_one_letter_code
_entity_poly.pdbx_strand_id
1 'polypeptide(L)'
;MGKTKLLVAGLALAGLTLAGCGGGETPGVAGTPNPGNVTTTAAGDAGTGAFDSIKALSDAVTAKSSDAQSAKMTMKTSAAGQNINAEGEFRFAGADTVMNMTMEVPGFGEMEMRLVEGIMYIKMPAGSAPDSTKPWLKIDPSDSSNPMAAQMGSLLDTAEKADPRNMLEEFAKVGEIKDVKSDTIDGQDTQKYTIELELAKLAEDNNLGIDKATAAELEKAGMKTIVYDVWVNDDNLPVRIVSEMTVQNQDVKVQVDYSDWGVPVDVEAPAASEIGEFPGN
;
A
#
# COMPACT_ATOMS: atom_id res chain seq x y z
N MET A 1 -61.96 19.57 2.29
CA MET A 1 -61.56 20.95 2.66
C MET A 1 -60.08 20.92 2.99
N GLY A 2 -59.21 21.85 2.58
CA GLY A 2 -59.28 22.92 1.59
C GLY A 2 -57.84 23.44 1.37
N LYS A 3 -57.39 23.62 0.13
CA LYS A 3 -56.01 24.08 -0.16
C LYS A 3 -55.98 25.61 -0.16
N THR A 4 -55.05 26.22 0.58
CA THR A 4 -54.77 27.67 0.46
C THR A 4 -53.35 27.86 -0.08
N LYS A 5 -53.26 28.59 -1.20
CA LYS A 5 -52.01 29.01 -1.83
C LYS A 5 -51.60 30.38 -1.26
N LEU A 6 -50.30 30.70 -1.28
CA LEU A 6 -49.86 32.09 -1.35
C LEU A 6 -49.03 32.30 -2.62
N LEU A 7 -49.35 33.37 -3.33
CA LEU A 7 -48.65 33.88 -4.52
C LEU A 7 -48.02 35.21 -4.15
N VAL A 8 -46.78 35.45 -4.58
CA VAL A 8 -46.24 36.81 -4.73
C VAL A 8 -45.50 36.88 -6.07
N ALA A 9 -45.90 37.84 -6.91
CA ALA A 9 -45.21 38.19 -8.16
C ALA A 9 -43.90 38.95 -7.83
N GLY A 10 -42.87 39.01 -8.67
CA GLY A 10 -42.84 38.84 -10.12
C GLY A 10 -42.57 40.21 -10.77
N LEU A 11 -41.39 40.35 -11.37
CA LEU A 11 -41.01 41.51 -12.17
C LEU A 11 -40.06 41.03 -13.27
N ALA A 12 -40.48 41.23 -14.52
CA ALA A 12 -39.76 40.83 -15.72
C ALA A 12 -39.12 42.05 -16.39
N LEU A 13 -38.19 41.83 -17.33
CA LEU A 13 -38.10 42.61 -18.57
C LEU A 13 -37.12 41.96 -19.58
N ALA A 14 -37.58 41.85 -20.84
CA ALA A 14 -36.87 41.73 -22.14
C ALA A 14 -35.55 40.92 -22.28
N GLY A 15 -35.34 40.07 -23.29
CA GLY A 15 -36.13 39.73 -24.49
C GLY A 15 -35.54 40.28 -25.80
N LEU A 16 -34.92 39.44 -26.63
CA LEU A 16 -34.58 39.71 -28.04
C LEU A 16 -34.62 38.45 -28.93
N THR A 17 -34.84 38.66 -30.24
CA THR A 17 -35.22 37.69 -31.30
C THR A 17 -34.64 38.13 -32.66
N LEU A 18 -34.58 37.37 -33.78
CA LEU A 18 -35.41 36.27 -34.32
C LEU A 18 -34.58 35.23 -35.13
N ALA A 19 -35.06 33.98 -35.16
CA ALA A 19 -35.32 33.09 -36.33
C ALA A 19 -34.29 32.79 -37.45
N GLY A 20 -34.38 31.57 -38.01
CA GLY A 20 -33.81 31.18 -39.32
C GLY A 20 -34.02 29.69 -39.68
N CYS A 21 -34.63 29.40 -40.84
CA CYS A 21 -34.98 28.09 -41.46
C CYS A 21 -33.96 26.91 -41.33
N GLY A 22 -34.30 25.63 -41.57
CA GLY A 22 -35.56 25.01 -42.04
C GLY A 22 -35.46 24.39 -43.46
N GLY A 23 -35.70 23.07 -43.60
CA GLY A 23 -35.96 22.37 -44.90
C GLY A 23 -34.99 21.25 -45.31
N GLY A 24 -35.50 20.05 -45.59
CA GLY A 24 -34.71 18.84 -45.92
C GLY A 24 -34.46 18.52 -47.40
N GLU A 25 -33.60 17.51 -47.62
CA GLU A 25 -33.62 16.52 -48.74
C GLU A 25 -33.31 16.98 -50.20
N THR A 26 -32.99 16.14 -51.23
CA THR A 26 -32.38 14.78 -51.42
C THR A 26 -32.39 14.49 -52.96
N PRO A 27 -31.47 13.73 -53.64
CA PRO A 27 -30.15 13.17 -53.28
C PRO A 27 -28.99 13.50 -54.27
N GLY A 28 -27.77 13.01 -53.97
CA GLY A 28 -26.95 12.18 -54.88
C GLY A 28 -26.04 12.78 -55.97
N VAL A 29 -24.71 12.58 -55.83
CA VAL A 29 -23.79 12.03 -56.86
C VAL A 29 -22.43 11.66 -56.23
N ALA A 30 -21.73 10.67 -56.81
CA ALA A 30 -20.55 10.02 -56.23
C ALA A 30 -19.21 10.75 -56.44
N GLY A 31 -18.24 10.50 -55.54
CA GLY A 31 -16.83 10.90 -55.66
C GLY A 31 -15.91 10.04 -54.77
N THR A 32 -14.95 9.36 -55.39
CA THR A 32 -14.07 8.29 -54.85
C THR A 32 -13.15 8.73 -53.70
N PRO A 33 -12.82 7.85 -52.72
CA PRO A 33 -11.84 8.16 -51.67
C PRO A 33 -10.39 8.06 -52.16
N ASN A 34 -9.48 8.81 -51.52
CA ASN A 34 -8.04 8.54 -51.57
C ASN A 34 -7.41 8.83 -50.19
N PRO A 35 -6.49 7.99 -49.67
CA PRO A 35 -6.04 8.05 -48.29
C PRO A 35 -4.77 8.91 -48.10
N GLY A 36 -4.48 9.20 -46.84
CA GLY A 36 -3.15 9.63 -46.39
C GLY A 36 -3.01 11.14 -46.20
N ASN A 37 -3.18 11.57 -44.94
CA ASN A 37 -2.00 12.09 -44.26
C ASN A 37 -2.02 11.69 -42.78
N VAL A 38 -0.99 11.01 -42.33
CA VAL A 38 -0.75 10.82 -40.89
C VAL A 38 -0.29 12.16 -40.34
N THR A 39 -0.96 12.67 -39.33
CA THR A 39 -0.44 13.78 -38.53
C THR A 39 -0.59 13.39 -37.08
N THR A 40 0.45 12.76 -36.56
CA THR A 40 0.64 12.42 -35.16
C THR A 40 0.80 13.71 -34.35
N THR A 41 -0.31 14.32 -33.97
CA THR A 41 -0.33 15.31 -32.89
C THR A 41 -0.22 14.54 -31.57
N ALA A 42 1.02 14.31 -31.14
CA ALA A 42 1.32 13.75 -29.83
C ALA A 42 0.97 14.77 -28.74
N ALA A 43 -0.25 14.71 -28.25
CA ALA A 43 -0.76 15.41 -27.07
C ALA A 43 -1.89 14.59 -26.45
N GLY A 44 -1.53 13.43 -25.89
CA GLY A 44 -2.32 12.64 -24.93
C GLY A 44 -1.36 12.27 -23.82
N ASP A 45 -1.55 12.80 -22.62
CA ASP A 45 -2.49 12.33 -21.59
C ASP A 45 -1.78 11.31 -20.68
N ALA A 46 -1.58 11.71 -19.43
CA ALA A 46 -0.81 10.94 -18.46
C ALA A 46 -1.78 10.27 -17.48
N GLY A 47 -2.24 9.08 -17.85
CA GLY A 47 -3.13 8.23 -17.03
C GLY A 47 -3.76 7.09 -17.83
N THR A 48 -4.30 6.09 -17.13
CA THR A 48 -5.17 5.01 -17.67
C THR A 48 -4.54 3.92 -18.57
N GLY A 49 -3.23 3.66 -18.44
CA GLY A 49 -2.58 2.46 -19.00
C GLY A 49 -2.21 1.45 -17.93
N ALA A 50 -2.54 0.17 -18.12
CA ALA A 50 -1.89 -0.91 -17.36
C ALA A 50 -0.38 -0.96 -17.70
N PHE A 51 0.44 -1.48 -16.78
CA PHE A 51 1.87 -1.66 -17.01
C PHE A 51 2.15 -3.06 -17.54
N ASP A 52 2.77 -3.17 -18.71
CA ASP A 52 3.13 -4.44 -19.34
C ASP A 52 4.33 -5.16 -18.68
N SER A 53 4.96 -4.56 -17.66
CA SER A 53 6.08 -5.17 -16.94
C SER A 53 6.16 -4.70 -15.49
N ILE A 54 6.66 -5.58 -14.61
CA ILE A 54 6.86 -5.27 -13.19
C ILE A 54 7.84 -4.10 -13.03
N LYS A 55 8.87 -4.00 -13.88
CA LYS A 55 9.83 -2.89 -13.81
C LYS A 55 9.17 -1.53 -14.06
N ALA A 56 8.29 -1.43 -15.06
CA ALA A 56 7.57 -0.18 -15.33
C ALA A 56 6.58 0.17 -14.22
N LEU A 57 5.88 -0.83 -13.67
CA LEU A 57 5.02 -0.68 -12.50
C LEU A 57 5.82 -0.20 -11.26
N SER A 58 6.94 -0.86 -10.99
CA SER A 58 7.85 -0.53 -9.90
C SER A 58 8.39 0.88 -10.02
N ASP A 59 8.81 1.32 -11.22
CA ASP A 59 9.30 2.68 -11.44
C ASP A 59 8.22 3.74 -11.17
N ALA A 60 6.98 3.47 -11.58
CA ALA A 60 5.86 4.38 -11.35
C ALA A 60 5.48 4.46 -9.86
N VAL A 61 5.41 3.32 -9.16
CA VAL A 61 5.16 3.27 -7.71
C VAL A 61 6.31 3.90 -6.93
N THR A 62 7.57 3.57 -7.22
CA THR A 62 8.74 4.16 -6.56
C THR A 62 8.76 5.67 -6.73
N ALA A 63 8.48 6.21 -7.91
CA ALA A 63 8.36 7.66 -8.10
C ALA A 63 7.25 8.27 -7.22
N LYS A 64 6.03 7.73 -7.28
CA LYS A 64 4.84 8.33 -6.67
C LYS A 64 4.79 8.18 -5.16
N SER A 65 5.15 7.02 -4.61
CA SER A 65 5.29 6.82 -3.17
C SER A 65 6.45 7.65 -2.59
N SER A 66 7.50 7.95 -3.38
CA SER A 66 8.59 8.84 -2.95
C SER A 66 8.21 10.32 -2.99
N ASP A 67 7.39 10.75 -3.95
CA ASP A 67 6.80 12.10 -3.97
C ASP A 67 5.84 12.31 -2.78
N ALA A 68 5.08 11.28 -2.40
CA ALA A 68 4.15 11.32 -1.27
C ALA A 68 4.83 11.23 0.11
N GLN A 69 5.99 10.56 0.20
CA GLN A 69 6.81 10.37 1.41
C GLN A 69 6.15 9.68 2.63
N SER A 70 4.83 9.53 2.68
CA SER A 70 4.08 9.08 3.85
C SER A 70 2.78 8.40 3.45
N ALA A 71 2.30 7.48 4.29
CA ALA A 71 0.96 6.87 4.17
C ALA A 71 0.53 6.25 5.50
N LYS A 72 -0.75 5.86 5.56
CA LYS A 72 -1.28 4.91 6.54
C LYS A 72 -1.25 3.48 5.99
N MET A 73 -1.08 2.54 6.88
CA MET A 73 -1.01 1.11 6.63
C MET A 73 -2.00 0.35 7.50
N THR A 74 -2.61 -0.70 6.96
CA THR A 74 -3.28 -1.73 7.77
C THR A 74 -2.84 -3.11 7.27
N MET A 75 -2.18 -3.87 8.14
CA MET A 75 -1.76 -5.24 7.89
C MET A 75 -2.72 -6.22 8.57
N LYS A 76 -3.15 -7.24 7.82
CA LYS A 76 -4.01 -8.33 8.30
C LYS A 76 -3.36 -9.65 7.91
N THR A 77 -2.91 -10.39 8.91
CA THR A 77 -2.26 -11.70 8.73
C THR A 77 -3.13 -12.78 9.36
N SER A 78 -3.58 -13.74 8.56
CA SER A 78 -4.30 -14.94 8.99
C SER A 78 -3.39 -16.14 8.78
N ALA A 79 -3.11 -16.91 9.84
CA ALA A 79 -2.34 -18.16 9.74
C ALA A 79 -2.84 -19.18 10.79
N ALA A 80 -3.05 -20.43 10.37
CA ALA A 80 -3.49 -21.53 11.26
C ALA A 80 -4.71 -21.21 12.15
N GLY A 81 -5.64 -20.38 11.66
CA GLY A 81 -6.84 -19.95 12.39
C GLY A 81 -6.61 -18.81 13.40
N GLN A 82 -5.38 -18.28 13.52
CA GLN A 82 -5.08 -17.06 14.26
C GLN A 82 -5.05 -15.86 13.32
N ASN A 83 -5.57 -14.72 13.77
CA ASN A 83 -5.45 -13.44 13.08
C ASN A 83 -4.56 -12.50 13.89
N ILE A 84 -3.68 -11.79 13.21
CA ILE A 84 -2.89 -10.68 13.72
C ILE A 84 -3.22 -9.47 12.87
N ASN A 85 -3.66 -8.39 13.50
CA ASN A 85 -3.93 -7.12 12.84
C ASN A 85 -2.93 -6.09 13.34
N ALA A 86 -2.38 -5.29 12.44
CA ALA A 86 -1.63 -4.09 12.76
C ALA A 86 -2.15 -2.91 11.94
N GLU A 87 -2.17 -1.74 12.53
CA GLU A 87 -2.52 -0.48 11.88
C GLU A 87 -1.52 0.59 12.26
N GLY A 88 -1.21 1.50 11.35
CA GLY A 88 -0.20 2.51 11.63
C GLY A 88 -0.02 3.51 10.51
N GLU A 89 0.96 4.37 10.70
CA GLU A 89 1.34 5.42 9.78
C GLU A 89 2.87 5.55 9.73
N PHE A 90 3.38 5.87 8.56
CA PHE A 90 4.81 5.99 8.31
C PHE A 90 5.12 7.24 7.50
N ARG A 91 6.34 7.76 7.66
CA ARG A 91 6.96 8.72 6.77
C ARG A 91 8.35 8.23 6.40
N PHE A 92 8.52 7.80 5.15
CA PHE A 92 9.79 7.35 4.59
C PHE A 92 10.63 8.57 4.18
N ALA A 93 11.64 8.89 4.99
CA ALA A 93 12.49 10.07 4.79
C ALA A 93 13.98 9.74 5.02
N GLY A 94 14.40 8.51 4.69
CA GLY A 94 15.77 8.04 4.94
C GLY A 94 16.08 8.04 6.43
N ALA A 95 17.08 8.83 6.85
CA ALA A 95 17.44 8.97 8.27
C ALA A 95 16.32 9.59 9.13
N ASP A 96 15.45 10.43 8.54
CA ASP A 96 14.34 11.08 9.25
C ASP A 96 13.06 10.22 9.25
N THR A 97 13.17 8.92 8.97
CA THR A 97 12.02 8.02 8.90
C THR A 97 11.37 7.86 10.26
N VAL A 98 10.04 8.03 10.31
CA VAL A 98 9.23 7.80 11.50
C VAL A 98 8.10 6.84 11.21
N MET A 99 7.69 6.11 12.25
CA MET A 99 6.59 5.16 12.22
C MET A 99 5.85 5.19 13.54
N ASN A 100 4.51 5.09 13.50
CA ASN A 100 3.69 4.72 14.65
C ASN A 100 2.78 3.56 14.23
N MET A 101 2.82 2.44 14.95
CA MET A 101 2.07 1.24 14.61
C MET A 101 1.51 0.56 15.86
N THR A 102 0.20 0.33 15.86
CA THR A 102 -0.51 -0.48 16.85
C THR A 102 -0.70 -1.89 16.31
N MET A 103 -0.51 -2.92 17.15
CA MET A 103 -0.71 -4.32 16.78
C MET A 103 -1.44 -5.07 17.89
N GLU A 104 -2.50 -5.80 17.53
CA GLU A 104 -3.18 -6.73 18.43
C GLU A 104 -2.57 -8.13 18.32
N VAL A 105 -1.91 -8.60 19.39
CA VAL A 105 -1.33 -9.94 19.44
C VAL A 105 -2.19 -10.88 20.31
N PRO A 106 -2.77 -11.95 19.74
CA PRO A 106 -3.59 -12.90 20.47
C PRO A 106 -2.91 -13.46 21.73
N GLY A 107 -3.56 -13.26 22.88
CA GLY A 107 -3.06 -13.72 24.19
C GLY A 107 -2.00 -12.83 24.85
N PHE A 108 -1.50 -11.79 24.16
CA PHE A 108 -0.57 -10.79 24.72
C PHE A 108 -1.24 -9.43 24.90
N GLY A 109 -2.12 -9.03 23.98
CA GLY A 109 -2.85 -7.77 24.00
C GLY A 109 -2.38 -6.79 22.91
N GLU A 110 -2.82 -5.54 23.04
CA GLU A 110 -2.41 -4.42 22.18
C GLU A 110 -0.99 -3.95 22.53
N MET A 111 -0.15 -3.81 21.51
CA MET A 111 1.16 -3.15 21.57
C MET A 111 1.17 -1.92 20.68
N GLU A 112 1.82 -0.85 21.14
CA GLU A 112 2.10 0.35 20.35
C GLU A 112 3.61 0.41 20.10
N MET A 113 4.03 0.63 18.87
CA MET A 113 5.43 0.72 18.47
C MET A 113 5.69 2.03 17.74
N ARG A 114 6.73 2.75 18.15
CA ARG A 114 7.16 4.00 17.52
C ARG A 114 8.61 3.90 17.07
N LEU A 115 8.91 4.34 15.86
CA LEU A 115 10.27 4.59 15.37
C LEU A 115 10.49 6.09 15.28
N VAL A 116 11.47 6.61 16.02
CA VAL A 116 11.82 8.03 16.07
C VAL A 116 13.34 8.15 16.16
N GLU A 117 13.96 8.93 15.27
CA GLU A 117 15.43 9.12 15.20
C GLU A 117 16.22 7.78 15.13
N GLY A 118 15.67 6.75 14.48
CA GLY A 118 16.26 5.41 14.40
C GLY A 118 16.17 4.57 15.68
N ILE A 119 15.55 5.11 16.74
CA ILE A 119 15.29 4.41 18.00
C ILE A 119 13.88 3.84 17.98
N MET A 120 13.73 2.56 18.35
CA MET A 120 12.40 1.97 18.54
C MET A 120 11.95 2.09 20.00
N TYR A 121 10.68 2.44 20.16
CA TYR A 121 9.98 2.45 21.44
C TYR A 121 8.79 1.48 21.36
N ILE A 122 8.69 0.56 22.31
CA ILE A 122 7.60 -0.42 22.38
C ILE A 122 6.83 -0.22 23.67
N LYS A 123 5.54 0.06 23.57
CA LYS A 123 4.61 0.12 24.69
C LYS A 123 4.11 -1.27 24.98
N MET A 124 4.44 -1.76 26.16
CA MET A 124 3.98 -3.06 26.65
C MET A 124 2.50 -2.98 27.05
N PRO A 125 1.74 -4.08 26.87
CA PRO A 125 0.39 -4.19 27.41
C PRO A 125 0.35 -3.92 28.92
N ALA A 126 -0.80 -3.45 29.42
CA ALA A 126 -0.96 -3.10 30.83
C ALA A 126 -0.63 -4.29 31.76
N GLY A 127 0.38 -4.11 32.62
CA GLY A 127 0.87 -5.15 33.54
C GLY A 127 1.96 -6.07 32.96
N SER A 128 2.33 -5.93 31.69
CA SER A 128 3.42 -6.70 31.04
C SER A 128 4.78 -5.98 31.07
N ALA A 129 4.82 -4.69 31.44
CA ALA A 129 6.06 -3.94 31.62
C ALA A 129 6.78 -4.34 32.93
N PRO A 130 8.14 -4.36 32.97
CA PRO A 130 8.90 -4.63 34.19
C PRO A 130 8.61 -3.65 35.33
N ASP A 131 8.36 -2.38 34.98
CA ASP A 131 7.87 -1.34 35.89
C ASP A 131 6.51 -0.85 35.38
N SER A 132 5.46 -1.05 36.18
CA SER A 132 4.08 -0.67 35.85
C SER A 132 3.87 0.84 35.64
N THR A 133 4.80 1.69 36.08
CA THR A 133 4.77 3.14 35.86
C THR A 133 5.51 3.56 34.58
N LYS A 134 6.20 2.61 33.94
CA LYS A 134 7.04 2.81 32.77
C LYS A 134 6.68 1.81 31.66
N PRO A 135 5.53 2.01 30.98
CA PRO A 135 5.01 1.06 30.01
C PRO A 135 5.86 0.97 28.73
N TRP A 136 6.72 1.95 28.45
CA TRP A 136 7.53 2.00 27.24
C TRP A 136 8.91 1.38 27.47
N LEU A 137 9.37 0.58 26.52
CA LEU A 137 10.73 0.07 26.45
C LEU A 137 11.45 0.72 25.27
N LYS A 138 12.66 1.24 25.50
CA LYS A 138 13.54 1.78 24.45
C LYS A 138 14.46 0.69 23.94
N ILE A 139 14.53 0.52 22.62
CA ILE A 139 15.54 -0.32 21.94
C ILE A 139 16.28 0.56 20.94
N ASP A 140 17.59 0.69 21.17
CA ASP A 140 18.51 1.33 20.24
C ASP A 140 19.19 0.23 19.41
N PRO A 141 18.99 0.14 18.09
CA PRO A 141 19.59 -0.92 17.27
C PRO A 141 21.12 -0.80 17.17
N SER A 142 21.69 0.36 17.52
CA SER A 142 23.16 0.54 17.59
C SER A 142 23.77 0.04 18.91
N ASP A 143 22.95 -0.21 19.93
CA ASP A 143 23.40 -0.69 21.24
C ASP A 143 23.71 -2.18 21.23
N SER A 144 24.93 -2.51 20.78
CA SER A 144 25.49 -3.86 20.83
C SER A 144 25.56 -4.52 22.22
N SER A 145 25.32 -3.78 23.32
CA SER A 145 25.23 -4.36 24.67
C SER A 145 23.84 -4.93 24.97
N ASN A 146 22.79 -4.43 24.30
CA ASN A 146 21.42 -4.90 24.47
C ASN A 146 21.16 -6.15 23.60
N PRO A 147 20.84 -7.33 24.19
CA PRO A 147 20.57 -8.54 23.42
C PRO A 147 19.39 -8.42 22.43
N MET A 148 18.47 -7.48 22.67
CA MET A 148 17.33 -7.24 21.78
C MET A 148 17.67 -6.34 20.59
N ALA A 149 18.79 -5.59 20.61
CA ALA A 149 19.18 -4.72 19.51
C ALA A 149 19.40 -5.51 18.21
N ALA A 150 20.00 -6.70 18.28
CA ALA A 150 20.20 -7.56 17.10
C ALA A 150 18.88 -8.12 16.54
N GLN A 151 17.97 -8.57 17.41
CA GLN A 151 16.64 -9.03 16.99
C GLN A 151 15.82 -7.86 16.40
N MET A 152 16.00 -6.65 16.95
CA MET A 152 15.28 -5.46 16.50
C MET A 152 15.82 -4.89 15.19
N GLY A 153 17.14 -4.93 14.98
CA GLY A 153 17.74 -4.65 13.68
C GLY A 153 17.12 -5.52 12.58
N SER A 154 16.98 -6.84 12.83
CA SER A 154 16.31 -7.74 11.89
C SER A 154 14.82 -7.44 11.66
N LEU A 155 14.11 -6.86 12.64
CA LEU A 155 12.72 -6.43 12.48
C LEU A 155 12.61 -5.12 11.69
N LEU A 156 13.53 -4.18 11.92
CA LEU A 156 13.64 -2.95 11.13
C LEU A 156 14.01 -3.28 9.67
N ASP A 157 15.00 -4.14 9.43
CA ASP A 157 15.34 -4.66 8.10
C ASP A 157 14.09 -5.26 7.42
N THR A 158 13.27 -6.01 8.15
CA THR A 158 12.03 -6.61 7.63
C THR A 158 10.96 -5.56 7.32
N ALA A 159 10.86 -4.50 8.13
CA ALA A 159 9.94 -3.39 7.89
C ALA A 159 10.36 -2.53 6.68
N GLU A 160 11.66 -2.28 6.49
CA GLU A 160 12.18 -1.64 5.28
C GLU A 160 11.94 -2.49 4.02
N LYS A 161 12.05 -3.81 4.13
CA LYS A 161 11.72 -4.76 3.06
C LYS A 161 10.22 -4.86 2.76
N ALA A 162 9.37 -4.46 3.71
CA ALA A 162 7.92 -4.36 3.54
C ALA A 162 7.47 -3.04 2.89
N ASP A 163 8.38 -2.08 2.66
CA ASP A 163 8.10 -0.91 1.81
C ASP A 163 7.68 -1.39 0.41
N PRO A 164 6.49 -1.00 -0.09
CA PRO A 164 5.98 -1.49 -1.37
C PRO A 164 6.86 -1.11 -2.57
N ARG A 165 7.70 -0.07 -2.45
CA ARG A 165 8.69 0.33 -3.45
C ARG A 165 9.78 -0.74 -3.58
N ASN A 166 10.46 -1.02 -2.47
CA ASN A 166 11.49 -2.05 -2.38
C ASN A 166 10.92 -3.41 -2.81
N MET A 167 9.73 -3.75 -2.31
CA MET A 167 9.07 -5.01 -2.62
C MET A 167 8.82 -5.19 -4.13
N LEU A 168 8.33 -4.17 -4.84
CA LEU A 168 8.12 -4.22 -6.29
C LEU A 168 9.43 -4.22 -7.09
N GLU A 169 10.48 -3.58 -6.59
CA GLU A 169 11.83 -3.63 -7.21
C GLU A 169 12.40 -5.05 -7.14
N GLU A 170 12.22 -5.76 -6.03
CA GLU A 170 12.57 -7.18 -5.91
C GLU A 170 11.70 -8.06 -6.82
N PHE A 171 10.37 -7.80 -6.90
CA PHE A 171 9.48 -8.54 -7.81
C PHE A 171 9.92 -8.38 -9.27
N ALA A 172 10.45 -7.21 -9.66
CA ALA A 172 10.94 -6.97 -11.01
C ALA A 172 12.17 -7.81 -11.41
N LYS A 173 12.90 -8.38 -10.44
CA LYS A 173 14.05 -9.27 -10.70
C LYS A 173 13.66 -10.73 -10.91
N VAL A 174 12.67 -11.22 -10.16
CA VAL A 174 12.36 -12.66 -10.00
C VAL A 174 10.93 -13.05 -10.37
N GLY A 175 10.08 -12.09 -10.71
CA GLY A 175 8.66 -12.26 -10.94
C GLY A 175 8.21 -12.11 -12.39
N GLU A 176 6.96 -12.51 -12.64
CA GLU A 176 6.26 -12.34 -13.91
C GLU A 176 4.81 -11.91 -13.66
N ILE A 177 4.30 -10.94 -14.42
CA ILE A 177 2.88 -10.59 -14.42
C ILE A 177 2.12 -11.70 -15.16
N LYS A 178 1.15 -12.32 -14.49
CA LYS A 178 0.29 -13.38 -15.06
C LYS A 178 -1.07 -12.88 -15.52
N ASP A 179 -1.59 -11.84 -14.88
CA ASP A 179 -2.85 -11.18 -15.24
C ASP A 179 -2.82 -9.70 -14.84
N VAL A 180 -3.53 -8.87 -15.61
CA VAL A 180 -3.85 -7.49 -15.22
C VAL A 180 -5.31 -7.21 -15.55
N LYS A 181 -6.08 -6.79 -14.54
CA LYS A 181 -7.49 -6.45 -14.69
C LYS A 181 -7.84 -5.17 -13.93
N SER A 182 -8.84 -4.44 -14.43
CA SER A 182 -9.47 -3.38 -13.66
C SER A 182 -10.29 -3.97 -12.50
N ASP A 183 -10.26 -3.29 -11.36
CA ASP A 183 -10.91 -3.67 -10.11
C ASP A 183 -11.25 -2.39 -9.32
N THR A 184 -12.11 -2.49 -8.31
CA THR A 184 -12.48 -1.33 -7.47
C THR A 184 -12.23 -1.67 -6.00
N ILE A 185 -11.37 -0.90 -5.33
CA ILE A 185 -11.04 -1.06 -3.92
C ILE A 185 -11.60 0.14 -3.16
N ASP A 186 -12.51 -0.12 -2.21
CA ASP A 186 -13.08 0.88 -1.30
C ASP A 186 -13.68 2.12 -2.00
N GLY A 187 -14.14 1.95 -3.25
CA GLY A 187 -14.75 2.97 -4.10
C GLY A 187 -13.78 3.71 -5.04
N GLN A 188 -12.48 3.39 -4.98
CA GLN A 188 -11.45 3.88 -5.90
C GLN A 188 -11.23 2.85 -7.03
N ASP A 189 -11.12 3.35 -8.28
CA ASP A 189 -10.74 2.52 -9.42
C ASP A 189 -9.25 2.17 -9.36
N THR A 190 -8.94 0.92 -9.69
CA THR A 190 -7.61 0.32 -9.55
C THR A 190 -7.30 -0.66 -10.66
N GLN A 191 -6.02 -0.83 -10.94
CA GLN A 191 -5.50 -1.93 -11.73
C GLN A 191 -4.92 -2.98 -10.78
N LYS A 192 -5.47 -4.20 -10.85
CA LYS A 192 -4.97 -5.37 -10.13
C LYS A 192 -3.97 -6.12 -11.02
N TYR A 193 -2.75 -6.26 -10.53
CA TYR A 193 -1.69 -7.09 -11.11
C TYR A 193 -1.59 -8.38 -10.30
N THR A 194 -1.75 -9.53 -10.95
CA THR A 194 -1.41 -10.83 -10.35
C THR A 194 0.00 -11.20 -10.79
N ILE A 195 0.93 -11.23 -9.83
CA ILE A 195 2.37 -11.44 -10.03
C ILE A 195 2.76 -12.78 -9.41
N GLU A 196 3.47 -13.61 -10.17
CA GLU A 196 4.00 -14.88 -9.72
C GLU A 196 5.53 -14.79 -9.59
N LEU A 197 6.08 -15.17 -8.43
CA LEU A 197 7.50 -15.10 -8.10
C LEU A 197 8.09 -16.50 -7.98
N GLU A 198 9.27 -16.75 -8.56
CA GLU A 198 9.97 -18.04 -8.41
C GLU A 198 10.63 -18.18 -7.03
N LEU A 199 10.19 -19.19 -6.26
CA LEU A 199 10.65 -19.41 -4.89
C LEU A 199 12.15 -19.67 -4.79
N ALA A 200 12.72 -20.43 -5.73
CA ALA A 200 14.15 -20.70 -5.79
C ALA A 200 14.98 -19.42 -6.00
N LYS A 201 14.51 -18.47 -6.82
CA LYS A 201 15.18 -17.18 -7.05
C LYS A 201 15.03 -16.25 -5.84
N LEU A 202 13.85 -16.22 -5.22
CA LEU A 202 13.61 -15.47 -3.97
C LEU A 202 14.60 -15.89 -2.85
N ALA A 203 14.84 -17.20 -2.72
CA ALA A 203 15.75 -17.77 -1.74
C ALA A 203 17.24 -17.44 -2.00
N GLU A 204 17.60 -17.09 -3.23
CA GLU A 204 18.94 -16.64 -3.59
C GLU A 204 19.16 -15.17 -3.23
N ASP A 205 18.14 -14.32 -3.39
CA ASP A 205 18.22 -12.87 -3.11
C ASP A 205 18.00 -12.55 -1.61
N ASN A 206 17.12 -13.28 -0.90
CA ASN A 206 16.83 -13.11 0.53
C ASN A 206 16.32 -11.70 0.95
N ASN A 207 15.99 -10.84 -0.02
CA ASN A 207 15.53 -9.47 0.23
C ASN A 207 14.06 -9.38 0.64
N LEU A 208 13.25 -10.42 0.39
CA LEU A 208 11.81 -10.44 0.74
C LEU A 208 11.51 -11.25 2.01
N GLY A 209 12.51 -11.44 2.89
CA GLY A 209 12.36 -12.15 4.16
C GLY A 209 12.21 -13.67 4.07
N ILE A 210 12.30 -14.25 2.86
CA ILE A 210 12.28 -15.69 2.63
C ILE A 210 13.71 -16.19 2.49
N ASP A 211 14.23 -16.79 3.55
CA ASP A 211 15.56 -17.40 3.57
C ASP A 211 15.57 -18.80 2.90
N LYS A 212 16.79 -19.34 2.72
CA LYS A 212 16.97 -20.67 2.09
C LYS A 212 16.39 -21.82 2.91
N ALA A 213 16.22 -21.67 4.23
CA ALA A 213 15.60 -22.69 5.06
C ALA A 213 14.09 -22.71 4.83
N THR A 214 13.45 -21.54 4.94
CA THR A 214 12.03 -21.29 4.68
C THR A 214 11.66 -21.74 3.27
N ALA A 215 12.41 -21.32 2.25
CA ALA A 215 12.18 -21.73 0.88
C ALA A 215 12.26 -23.25 0.71
N ALA A 216 13.25 -23.93 1.30
CA ALA A 216 13.36 -25.37 1.25
C ALA A 216 12.25 -26.12 2.01
N GLU A 217 11.55 -25.48 2.95
CA GLU A 217 10.34 -26.03 3.58
C GLU A 217 9.10 -25.83 2.71
N LEU A 218 8.95 -24.65 2.10
CA LEU A 218 7.89 -24.35 1.14
C LEU A 218 7.99 -25.28 -0.10
N GLU A 219 9.20 -25.55 -0.61
CA GLU A 219 9.46 -26.50 -1.70
C GLU A 219 9.07 -27.95 -1.31
N LYS A 220 9.37 -28.38 -0.08
CA LYS A 220 8.93 -29.71 0.43
C LYS A 220 7.41 -29.81 0.56
N ALA A 221 6.73 -28.68 0.82
CA ALA A 221 5.27 -28.59 0.80
C ALA A 221 4.69 -28.55 -0.63
N GLY A 222 5.54 -28.55 -1.67
CA GLY A 222 5.15 -28.61 -3.08
C GLY A 222 5.00 -27.25 -3.77
N MET A 223 5.25 -26.14 -3.07
CA MET A 223 5.26 -24.80 -3.68
C MET A 223 6.53 -24.59 -4.50
N LYS A 224 6.37 -23.99 -5.68
CA LYS A 224 7.49 -23.57 -6.55
C LYS A 224 7.51 -22.07 -6.77
N THR A 225 6.36 -21.43 -6.57
CA THR A 225 6.14 -20.02 -6.78
C THR A 225 5.23 -19.48 -5.69
N ILE A 226 5.32 -18.16 -5.47
CA ILE A 226 4.43 -17.41 -4.57
C ILE A 226 3.68 -16.41 -5.42
N VAL A 227 2.36 -16.32 -5.22
CA VAL A 227 1.50 -15.36 -5.92
C VAL A 227 1.27 -14.15 -5.02
N TYR A 228 1.40 -12.98 -5.62
CA TYR A 228 1.05 -11.69 -5.04
C TYR A 228 0.02 -11.01 -5.94
N ASP A 229 -1.04 -10.52 -5.33
CA ASP A 229 -1.98 -9.61 -5.96
C ASP A 229 -1.69 -8.19 -5.49
N VAL A 230 -1.43 -7.27 -6.42
CA VAL A 230 -1.10 -5.86 -6.16
C VAL A 230 -2.14 -4.98 -6.84
N TRP A 231 -2.85 -4.17 -6.06
CA TRP A 231 -3.79 -3.16 -6.57
C TRP A 231 -3.16 -1.79 -6.49
N VAL A 232 -3.23 -1.07 -7.60
CA VAL A 232 -2.63 0.26 -7.80
C VAL A 232 -3.67 1.19 -8.37
N ASN A 233 -3.78 2.40 -7.84
CA ASN A 233 -4.74 3.41 -8.31
C ASN A 233 -4.20 4.25 -9.49
N ASP A 234 -5.03 5.14 -10.03
CA ASP A 234 -4.68 6.00 -11.17
C ASP A 234 -3.49 6.94 -10.90
N ASP A 235 -3.21 7.28 -9.63
CA ASP A 235 -2.03 8.05 -9.24
C ASP A 235 -0.73 7.22 -9.28
N ASN A 236 -0.84 5.92 -9.54
CA ASN A 236 0.21 4.89 -9.46
C ASN A 236 0.70 4.63 -8.03
N LEU A 237 -0.17 4.82 -7.04
CA LEU A 237 0.09 4.47 -5.65
C LEU A 237 -0.52 3.09 -5.34
N PRO A 238 0.20 2.20 -4.62
CA PRO A 238 -0.36 0.95 -4.17
C PRO A 238 -1.43 1.23 -3.11
N VAL A 239 -2.54 0.49 -3.18
CA VAL A 239 -3.66 0.59 -2.23
C VAL A 239 -3.93 -0.71 -1.50
N ARG A 240 -3.59 -1.85 -2.11
CA ARG A 240 -3.68 -3.18 -1.50
C ARG A 240 -2.61 -4.10 -2.08
N ILE A 241 -1.98 -4.88 -1.21
CA ILE A 241 -1.14 -6.03 -1.57
C ILE A 241 -1.68 -7.24 -0.82
N VAL A 242 -1.84 -8.38 -1.50
CA VAL A 242 -2.26 -9.65 -0.89
C VAL A 242 -1.34 -10.77 -1.35
N SER A 243 -0.94 -11.64 -0.43
CA SER A 243 -0.40 -12.97 -0.74
C SER A 243 -1.20 -14.03 0.02
N GLU A 244 -1.55 -15.10 -0.68
CA GLU A 244 -2.27 -16.26 -0.14
C GLU A 244 -1.51 -17.53 -0.52
N MET A 245 -1.25 -18.39 0.46
CA MET A 245 -0.52 -19.65 0.29
C MET A 245 -1.05 -20.73 1.24
N THR A 246 -1.05 -21.99 0.80
CA THR A 246 -1.41 -23.13 1.65
C THR A 246 -0.16 -23.92 2.02
N VAL A 247 0.22 -23.91 3.29
CA VAL A 247 1.41 -24.60 3.81
C VAL A 247 0.96 -25.74 4.73
N GLN A 248 1.35 -26.98 4.44
CA GLN A 248 0.97 -28.17 5.24
C GLN A 248 -0.55 -28.32 5.49
N ASN A 249 -1.40 -27.93 4.53
CA ASN A 249 -2.87 -27.85 4.63
C ASN A 249 -3.38 -26.79 5.62
N GLN A 250 -2.60 -25.74 5.89
CA GLN A 250 -3.03 -24.54 6.59
C GLN A 250 -2.93 -23.34 5.65
N ASP A 251 -4.01 -22.59 5.52
CA ASP A 251 -4.03 -21.38 4.71
C ASP A 251 -3.39 -20.22 5.49
N VAL A 252 -2.46 -19.54 4.81
CA VAL A 252 -1.79 -18.34 5.28
C VAL A 252 -2.13 -17.22 4.29
N LYS A 253 -2.71 -16.14 4.82
CA LYS A 253 -3.03 -14.93 4.08
C LYS A 253 -2.35 -13.74 4.74
N VAL A 254 -1.62 -12.95 3.96
CA VAL A 254 -1.13 -11.63 4.35
C VAL A 254 -1.77 -10.61 3.43
N GLN A 255 -2.45 -9.62 3.99
CA GLN A 255 -2.99 -8.47 3.29
C GLN A 255 -2.42 -7.20 3.90
N VAL A 256 -1.95 -6.28 3.06
CA VAL A 256 -1.53 -4.94 3.46
C VAL A 256 -2.34 -3.92 2.65
N ASP A 257 -3.09 -3.09 3.36
CA ASP A 257 -3.86 -1.97 2.83
C ASP A 257 -3.09 -0.66 3.02
N TYR A 258 -3.10 0.23 2.04
CA TYR A 258 -2.44 1.54 2.07
C TYR A 258 -3.45 2.66 1.78
N SER A 259 -3.37 3.75 2.54
CA SER A 259 -4.28 4.89 2.44
C SER A 259 -3.61 6.19 2.88
N ASP A 260 -4.28 7.34 2.72
CA ASP A 260 -3.80 8.65 3.19
C ASP A 260 -2.36 9.01 2.75
N TRP A 261 -1.97 8.60 1.53
CA TRP A 261 -0.68 8.94 0.95
C TRP A 261 -0.46 10.46 0.90
N GLY A 262 0.69 10.94 1.39
CA GLY A 262 1.04 12.36 1.40
C GLY A 262 0.48 13.16 2.58
N VAL A 263 -0.27 12.55 3.50
CA VAL A 263 -0.70 13.20 4.74
C VAL A 263 0.50 13.29 5.70
N PRO A 264 0.84 14.49 6.23
CA PRO A 264 1.98 14.63 7.14
C PRO A 264 1.87 13.73 8.38
N VAL A 265 2.88 12.88 8.60
CA VAL A 265 3.03 12.03 9.78
C VAL A 265 4.15 12.57 10.66
N ASP A 266 3.82 12.81 11.92
CA ASP A 266 4.72 13.27 12.97
C ASP A 266 4.57 12.36 14.19
N VAL A 267 5.70 11.87 14.73
CA VAL A 267 5.72 10.86 15.80
C VAL A 267 6.75 11.26 16.83
N GLU A 268 6.29 11.55 18.04
CA GLU A 268 7.15 11.89 19.16
C GLU A 268 7.58 10.64 19.95
N ALA A 269 8.82 10.67 20.45
CA ALA A 269 9.29 9.70 21.44
C ALA A 269 8.45 9.78 22.74
N PRO A 270 8.24 8.66 23.45
CA PRO A 270 7.58 8.67 24.76
C PRO A 270 8.30 9.56 25.78
N ALA A 271 7.58 10.06 26.79
CA ALA A 271 8.19 10.88 27.82
C ALA A 271 9.24 10.06 28.59
N ALA A 272 10.41 10.63 28.87
CA ALA A 272 11.53 9.92 29.50
C ALA A 272 11.18 9.31 30.88
N SER A 273 10.17 9.83 31.57
CA SER A 273 9.63 9.27 32.82
C SER A 273 8.87 7.96 32.63
N GLU A 274 8.32 7.70 31.43
CA GLU A 274 7.54 6.51 31.07
C GLU A 274 8.39 5.39 30.45
N ILE A 275 9.69 5.65 30.23
CA ILE A 275 10.63 4.70 29.63
C ILE A 275 11.28 3.85 30.72
N GLY A 276 11.05 2.54 30.61
CA GLY A 276 11.63 1.47 31.41
C GLY A 276 12.92 0.93 30.81
N GLU A 277 13.70 0.29 31.68
CA GLU A 277 14.90 -0.44 31.30
C GLU A 277 14.56 -1.93 31.17
N PHE A 278 15.30 -2.65 30.32
CA PHE A 278 15.13 -4.09 30.18
C PHE A 278 15.68 -4.83 31.41
N PRO A 279 15.03 -5.92 31.86
CA PRO A 279 15.58 -6.75 32.93
C PRO A 279 16.87 -7.43 32.46
N GLY A 280 18.02 -7.04 33.01
CA GLY A 280 19.32 -7.64 32.69
C GLY A 280 20.46 -6.66 32.38
N ASN A 281 20.19 -5.36 32.33
CA ASN A 281 21.22 -4.30 32.39
C ASN A 281 21.65 -4.01 33.85
#